data_AF-A0A1H0BWW7-F1
#
_entry.id   AF-A0A1H0BWW7-F1
#
_cell.length_a   1.000
_cell.length_b   1.000
_cell.length_c   1.000
_cell.angle_alpha   90.00
_cell.angle_beta   90.00
_cell.angle_gamma   90.00
#
_symmetry.space_group_name_H-M   'P 1'
#
loop_
_entity.id
_entity.type
_entity.pdbx_description
1 polymer ?
#
loop_
_entity_poly.entity_id
_entity_poly.type
_entity_poly.pdbx_seq_one_letter_code
_entity_poly.pdbx_strand_id
1 'polypeptide(L)'
;MTNRPAWRTGFKIGYGLAMVLVLLVLATGELWDPAGSTVAQIIALLLTPAVLGGVPGIVVGLAIDLVRGRRTVAPQHLLPAAPERERDRDAWDRLLTQCEGPVHRAEAVTAALPPSAARDWLVQITAAMRAELPAARSLAETGKRLYPSNTPSITTRPVYLRLKAAAEQFAAAERRIAEVAGDLVAQPDLGRVDDQLRLLEQNLPHLRSPEA
;
A
#
# COMPACT_ATOMS: atom_id res chain seq x y z
N MET A 1 3.70 -10.41 -35.50
CA MET A 1 3.76 -9.44 -34.39
C MET A 1 4.56 -10.05 -33.25
N THR A 2 5.76 -9.54 -33.01
CA THR A 2 6.73 -10.09 -32.05
C THR A 2 6.39 -9.62 -30.63
N ASN A 3 5.96 -10.57 -29.80
CA ASN A 3 5.55 -10.35 -28.42
C ASN A 3 6.81 -10.03 -27.57
N ARG A 4 7.05 -8.75 -27.25
CA ARG A 4 8.18 -8.38 -26.38
C ARG A 4 7.83 -8.73 -24.93
N PRO A 5 8.68 -9.51 -24.22
CA PRO A 5 8.33 -10.03 -22.91
C PRO A 5 8.31 -8.93 -21.86
N ALA A 6 7.13 -8.72 -21.25
CA ALA A 6 6.84 -7.70 -20.24
C ALA A 6 7.72 -7.77 -18.97
N TRP A 7 8.47 -8.85 -18.78
CA TRP A 7 9.43 -8.98 -17.68
C TRP A 7 10.60 -7.99 -17.77
N ARG A 8 11.01 -7.59 -19.00
CA ARG A 8 12.12 -6.65 -19.19
C ARG A 8 11.77 -5.22 -18.77
N THR A 9 10.49 -4.86 -18.76
CA THR A 9 10.03 -3.53 -18.32
C THR A 9 9.97 -3.41 -16.80
N GLY A 10 9.55 -4.46 -16.09
CA GLY A 10 9.56 -4.48 -14.63
C GLY A 10 10.97 -4.38 -14.05
N PHE A 11 11.92 -5.12 -14.63
CA PHE A 11 13.32 -5.10 -14.20
C PHE A 11 13.96 -3.72 -14.34
N LYS A 12 13.67 -3.00 -15.43
CA LYS A 12 14.22 -1.66 -15.67
C LYS A 12 13.69 -0.61 -14.70
N ILE A 13 12.42 -0.71 -14.31
CA ILE A 13 11.80 0.22 -13.35
C ILE A 13 12.36 -0.03 -11.94
N GLY A 14 12.46 -1.29 -11.52
CA GLY A 14 13.05 -1.64 -10.23
C GLY A 14 14.52 -1.25 -10.13
N TYR A 15 15.31 -1.51 -11.18
CA TYR A 15 16.72 -1.12 -11.24
C TYR A 15 16.90 0.40 -11.23
N GLY A 16 16.07 1.13 -11.98
CA GLY A 16 16.09 2.59 -11.99
C GLY A 16 15.78 3.20 -10.62
N LEU A 17 14.76 2.68 -9.93
CA LEU A 17 14.40 3.13 -8.58
C LEU A 17 15.53 2.86 -7.57
N ALA A 18 16.12 1.66 -7.59
CA ALA A 18 17.23 1.30 -6.73
C ALA A 18 18.46 2.19 -6.97
N MET A 19 18.76 2.51 -8.24
CA MET A 19 19.89 3.33 -8.62
C MET A 19 19.69 4.80 -8.19
N VAL A 20 18.47 5.35 -8.32
CA VAL A 20 18.13 6.68 -7.80
C VAL A 20 18.27 6.73 -6.28
N LEU A 21 17.83 5.69 -5.57
CA LEU A 21 17.90 5.64 -4.11
C LEU A 21 19.35 5.56 -3.60
N VAL A 22 20.21 4.79 -4.29
CA VAL A 22 21.67 4.76 -4.02
C VAL A 22 22.31 6.13 -4.28
N LEU A 23 21.97 6.80 -5.38
CA LEU A 23 22.48 8.14 -5.67
C LEU A 23 22.01 9.17 -4.64
N LEU A 24 20.77 9.05 -4.15
CA LEU A 24 20.23 9.94 -3.13
C LEU A 24 20.99 9.78 -1.80
N VAL A 25 21.25 8.55 -1.38
CA VAL A 25 22.04 8.24 -0.17
C VAL A 25 23.49 8.75 -0.29
N LEU A 26 24.10 8.60 -1.47
CA LEU A 26 25.44 9.14 -1.74
C LEU A 26 25.44 10.68 -1.74
N ALA A 27 24.37 11.32 -2.20
CA ALA A 27 24.25 12.77 -2.24
C ALA A 27 23.97 13.40 -0.87
N THR A 28 23.31 12.68 0.04
CA THR A 28 22.99 13.19 1.39
C THR A 28 24.17 13.19 2.36
N GLY A 29 25.31 12.57 2.03
CA GLY A 29 26.58 12.74 2.77
C GLY A 29 26.61 12.25 4.23
N GLU A 30 25.50 11.80 4.79
CA GLU A 30 25.34 11.41 6.20
C GLU A 30 25.99 10.07 6.59
N LEU A 31 26.71 9.40 5.67
CA LEU A 31 27.21 8.03 5.90
C LEU A 31 28.74 7.92 6.09
N TRP A 32 29.44 9.00 6.41
CA TRP A 32 30.88 8.96 6.69
C TRP A 32 31.17 9.06 8.19
N ASP A 33 31.17 7.91 8.86
CA ASP A 33 31.86 7.72 10.13
C ASP A 33 33.23 7.05 9.86
N PRO A 34 34.37 7.76 10.05
CA PRO A 34 35.70 7.29 9.64
C PRO A 34 36.28 6.15 10.52
N ALA A 35 35.59 5.75 11.60
CA ALA A 35 36.08 4.72 12.52
C ALA A 35 35.65 3.27 12.16
N GLY A 36 34.72 3.09 11.21
CA GLY A 36 34.20 1.77 10.83
C GLY A 36 34.98 1.10 9.69
N SER A 37 35.32 -0.18 9.86
CA SER A 37 35.86 -1.03 8.78
C SER A 37 34.95 -0.97 7.55
N THR A 38 35.48 -0.45 6.45
CA THR A 38 34.78 -0.15 5.19
C THR A 38 34.09 -1.40 4.61
N VAL A 39 34.66 -2.58 4.87
CA VAL A 39 34.13 -3.87 4.39
C VAL A 39 32.89 -4.31 5.19
N ALA A 40 32.83 -4.03 6.48
CA ALA A 40 31.68 -4.36 7.33
C ALA A 40 30.45 -3.49 6.99
N GLN A 41 30.67 -2.21 6.68
CA GLN A 41 29.61 -1.30 6.24
C GLN A 41 29.05 -1.69 4.86
N ILE A 42 29.90 -2.11 3.90
CA ILE A 42 29.45 -2.58 2.59
C ILE A 42 28.57 -3.84 2.73
N ILE A 43 28.93 -4.79 3.59
CA ILE A 43 28.15 -6.01 3.83
C ILE A 43 26.82 -5.69 4.52
N ALA A 44 26.81 -4.78 5.50
CA ALA A 44 25.57 -4.33 6.16
C ALA A 44 24.65 -3.56 5.19
N LEU A 45 25.21 -2.73 4.30
CA LEU A 45 24.48 -1.95 3.30
C LEU A 45 23.90 -2.83 2.17
N LEU A 46 24.52 -3.99 1.89
CA LEU A 46 24.00 -4.99 0.95
C LEU A 46 22.91 -5.88 1.56
N LEU A 47 22.98 -6.19 2.85
CA LEU A 47 22.02 -7.09 3.53
C LEU A 47 20.72 -6.38 3.94
N THR A 48 20.79 -5.10 4.31
CA THR A 48 19.62 -4.35 4.81
C THR A 48 18.51 -4.15 3.76
N PRO A 49 18.80 -3.78 2.49
CA PRO A 49 17.78 -3.66 1.45
C PRO A 49 17.33 -5.03 0.89
N ALA A 50 18.15 -6.08 1.02
CA ALA A 50 17.79 -7.42 0.55
C ALA A 50 16.65 -8.05 1.40
N VAL A 51 16.60 -7.74 2.70
CA VAL A 51 15.58 -8.27 3.62
C VAL A 51 14.33 -7.39 3.66
N LEU A 52 14.46 -6.05 3.57
CA LEU A 52 13.31 -5.13 3.61
C LEU A 52 12.68 -4.82 2.25
N GLY A 53 13.44 -4.90 1.14
CA GLY A 53 12.99 -4.45 -0.19
C GLY A 53 12.90 -5.53 -1.26
N GLY A 54 13.70 -6.60 -1.16
CA GLY A 54 13.79 -7.64 -2.21
C GLY A 54 12.62 -8.63 -2.21
N VAL A 55 12.18 -9.05 -1.03
CA VAL A 55 11.10 -10.03 -0.85
C VAL A 55 9.72 -9.53 -1.33
N PRO A 56 9.26 -8.30 -1.01
CA PRO A 56 7.94 -7.87 -1.46
C PRO A 56 7.82 -7.74 -2.99
N GLY A 57 8.90 -7.41 -3.70
CA GLY A 57 8.89 -7.28 -5.16
C GLY A 57 8.67 -8.61 -5.90
N ILE A 58 9.27 -9.69 -5.42
CA ILE A 58 9.12 -11.03 -6.02
C ILE A 58 7.73 -11.61 -5.72
N VAL A 59 7.20 -11.37 -4.51
CA VAL A 59 5.86 -11.84 -4.11
C VAL A 59 4.75 -11.16 -4.92
N VAL A 60 4.87 -9.85 -5.17
CA VAL A 60 3.91 -9.12 -6.01
C VAL A 60 3.98 -9.57 -7.47
N GLY A 61 5.19 -9.83 -8.00
CA GLY A 61 5.39 -10.36 -9.35
C GLY A 61 4.77 -11.75 -9.56
N LEU A 62 4.96 -12.66 -8.61
CA LEU A 62 4.40 -14.02 -8.65
C LEU A 62 2.88 -14.05 -8.42
N ALA A 63 2.35 -13.18 -7.54
CA ALA A 63 0.92 -13.09 -7.29
C ALA A 63 0.14 -12.60 -8.53
N ILE A 64 0.70 -11.66 -9.30
CA ILE A 64 0.06 -11.15 -10.52
C ILE A 64 0.02 -12.24 -11.60
N ASP A 65 1.05 -13.07 -11.72
CA ASP A 65 1.13 -14.12 -12.74
C ASP A 65 0.21 -15.31 -12.41
N LEU A 66 0.12 -15.68 -11.12
CA LEU A 66 -0.79 -16.75 -10.67
C LEU A 66 -2.28 -16.37 -10.82
N VAL A 67 -2.61 -15.08 -10.62
CA VAL A 67 -3.98 -14.57 -10.79
C VAL A 67 -4.35 -14.42 -12.27
N ARG A 68 -3.37 -14.12 -13.15
CA ARG A 68 -3.60 -14.10 -14.60
C ARG A 68 -3.78 -15.49 -15.20
N GLY A 69 -3.08 -16.50 -14.70
CA GLY A 69 -3.21 -17.89 -15.16
C GLY A 69 -4.56 -18.57 -14.84
N ARG A 70 -5.34 -18.03 -13.89
CA ARG A 70 -6.58 -18.67 -13.39
C ARG A 70 -7.90 -18.16 -13.98
N ARG A 71 -7.89 -17.17 -14.89
CA ARG A 71 -9.13 -16.74 -15.56
C ARG A 71 -9.43 -17.63 -16.76
N THR A 72 -10.02 -18.79 -16.49
CA THR A 72 -10.80 -19.56 -17.46
C THR A 72 -11.97 -18.71 -17.94
N VAL A 73 -12.04 -18.53 -19.27
CA VAL A 73 -13.10 -17.81 -19.97
C VAL A 73 -14.39 -18.62 -19.86
N ALA A 74 -15.41 -18.08 -19.17
CA ALA A 74 -16.76 -18.61 -19.19
C ALA A 74 -17.56 -18.04 -20.38
N PRO A 75 -18.50 -18.79 -20.99
CA PRO A 75 -19.20 -18.36 -22.20
C PRO A 75 -20.25 -17.30 -21.86
N GLN A 76 -20.14 -16.11 -22.45
CA GLN A 76 -21.09 -15.03 -22.24
C GLN A 76 -22.39 -15.29 -23.01
N HIS A 77 -23.48 -15.47 -22.27
CA HIS A 77 -24.84 -15.40 -22.80
C HIS A 77 -25.16 -13.96 -23.25
N LEU A 78 -25.74 -13.85 -24.44
CA LEU A 78 -26.15 -12.62 -25.10
C LEU A 78 -27.27 -11.91 -24.31
N LEU A 79 -26.92 -10.87 -23.56
CA LEU A 79 -27.87 -9.87 -23.06
C LEU A 79 -27.88 -8.64 -24.00
N PRO A 80 -29.02 -7.92 -24.12
CA PRO A 80 -29.10 -6.71 -24.93
C PRO A 80 -28.09 -5.67 -24.45
N ALA A 81 -27.40 -5.02 -25.38
CA ALA A 81 -26.40 -4.00 -25.09
C ALA A 81 -27.06 -2.80 -24.39
N ALA A 82 -26.93 -2.73 -23.06
CA ALA A 82 -27.13 -1.49 -22.34
C ALA A 82 -26.27 -0.38 -22.98
N PRO A 83 -26.78 0.86 -23.10
CA PRO A 83 -26.05 1.94 -23.76
C PRO A 83 -24.69 2.12 -23.07
N GLU A 84 -23.61 2.02 -23.85
CA GLU A 84 -22.23 2.08 -23.35
C GLU A 84 -21.95 3.32 -22.47
N ARG A 85 -22.75 4.38 -22.65
CA ARG A 85 -22.75 5.64 -21.88
C ARG A 85 -22.89 5.45 -20.37
N GLU A 86 -23.71 4.51 -19.94
CA GLU A 86 -23.98 4.27 -18.52
C GLU A 86 -22.85 3.41 -17.91
N ARG A 87 -22.41 2.40 -18.66
CA ARG A 87 -21.41 1.41 -18.25
C ARG A 87 -20.05 2.00 -17.89
N ASP A 88 -19.62 3.09 -18.56
CA ASP A 88 -18.33 3.74 -18.32
C ASP A 88 -18.37 4.75 -17.17
N ARG A 89 -19.48 5.50 -17.01
CA ARG A 89 -19.70 6.30 -15.80
C ARG A 89 -19.72 5.40 -14.56
N ASP A 90 -20.40 4.27 -14.67
CA ASP A 90 -20.42 3.23 -13.64
C ASP A 90 -19.02 2.68 -13.34
N ALA A 91 -18.07 2.69 -14.28
CA ALA A 91 -16.73 2.14 -14.04
C ALA A 91 -15.89 3.03 -13.10
N TRP A 92 -15.95 4.35 -13.26
CA TRP A 92 -15.28 5.29 -12.36
C TRP A 92 -15.91 5.27 -10.97
N ASP A 93 -17.23 5.28 -10.91
CA ASP A 93 -17.98 5.22 -9.66
C ASP A 93 -17.75 3.89 -8.93
N ARG A 94 -17.72 2.76 -9.65
CA ARG A 94 -17.34 1.46 -9.06
C ARG A 94 -15.94 1.45 -8.45
N LEU A 95 -14.95 2.04 -9.13
CA LEU A 95 -13.59 2.12 -8.57
C LEU A 95 -13.54 3.02 -7.34
N LEU A 96 -14.30 4.12 -7.33
CA LEU A 96 -14.39 4.99 -6.17
C LEU A 96 -15.04 4.25 -4.98
N THR A 97 -16.14 3.53 -5.20
CA THR A 97 -16.76 2.66 -4.18
C THR A 97 -15.78 1.59 -3.68
N GLN A 98 -14.91 1.06 -4.54
CA GLN A 98 -13.85 0.13 -4.15
C GLN A 98 -12.76 0.77 -3.29
N CYS A 99 -12.55 2.09 -3.36
CA CYS A 99 -11.66 2.82 -2.45
C CYS A 99 -12.36 3.11 -1.12
N GLU A 100 -13.61 3.54 -1.15
CA GLU A 100 -14.37 3.94 0.04
C GLU A 100 -14.78 2.74 0.93
N GLY A 101 -15.14 1.62 0.31
CA GLY A 101 -15.58 0.41 1.03
C GLY A 101 -14.56 -0.11 2.06
N PRO A 102 -13.28 -0.32 1.70
CA PRO A 102 -12.23 -0.70 2.64
C PRO A 102 -12.05 0.30 3.80
N VAL A 103 -12.12 1.61 3.53
CA VAL A 103 -12.00 2.64 4.57
C VAL A 103 -13.12 2.50 5.60
N HIS A 104 -14.38 2.38 5.15
CA HIS A 104 -15.51 2.18 6.05
C HIS A 104 -15.43 0.88 6.86
N ARG A 105 -14.96 -0.23 6.26
CA ARG A 105 -14.76 -1.48 7.01
C ARG A 105 -13.64 -1.36 8.03
N ALA A 106 -12.53 -0.73 7.70
CA ALA A 106 -11.43 -0.51 8.63
C ALA A 106 -11.86 0.39 9.82
N GLU A 107 -12.66 1.42 9.57
CA GLU A 107 -13.28 2.24 10.63
C GLU A 107 -14.20 1.41 11.54
N ALA A 108 -15.04 0.55 10.96
CA ALA A 108 -15.92 -0.31 11.73
C ALA A 108 -15.13 -1.30 12.61
N VAL A 109 -14.07 -1.91 12.06
CA VAL A 109 -13.16 -2.82 12.79
C VAL A 109 -12.49 -2.10 13.95
N THR A 110 -11.92 -0.91 13.71
CA THR A 110 -11.22 -0.14 14.75
C THR A 110 -12.16 0.40 15.83
N ALA A 111 -13.39 0.77 15.46
CA ALA A 111 -14.41 1.20 16.41
C ALA A 111 -14.87 0.08 17.35
N ALA A 112 -14.83 -1.18 16.89
CA ALA A 112 -15.21 -2.35 17.67
C ALA A 112 -14.14 -2.81 18.68
N LEU A 113 -12.90 -2.34 18.56
CA LEU A 113 -11.81 -2.69 19.48
C LEU A 113 -11.96 -2.00 20.84
N PRO A 114 -11.55 -2.65 21.95
CA PRO A 114 -11.49 -2.00 23.26
C PRO A 114 -10.43 -0.88 23.29
N PRO A 115 -10.61 0.16 24.13
CA PRO A 115 -9.62 1.22 24.31
C PRO A 115 -8.23 0.67 24.65
N SER A 116 -7.23 1.01 23.84
CA SER A 116 -5.83 0.58 23.99
C SER A 116 -4.93 1.43 23.09
N ALA A 117 -3.62 1.48 23.37
CA ALA A 117 -2.67 2.19 22.52
C ALA A 117 -2.64 1.63 21.08
N ALA A 118 -2.77 0.31 20.94
CA ALA A 118 -2.85 -0.34 19.64
C ALA A 118 -4.11 0.07 18.84
N ARG A 119 -5.27 0.20 19.52
CA ARG A 119 -6.47 0.76 18.90
C ARG A 119 -6.23 2.20 18.44
N ASP A 120 -5.62 3.04 19.28
CA ASP A 120 -5.38 4.45 18.93
C ASP A 120 -4.45 4.59 17.72
N TRP A 121 -3.44 3.72 17.61
CA TRP A 121 -2.59 3.63 16.43
C TRP A 121 -3.36 3.20 15.18
N LEU A 122 -4.23 2.19 15.27
CA LEU A 122 -5.08 1.79 14.14
C LEU A 122 -6.08 2.90 13.74
N VAL A 123 -6.59 3.67 14.72
CA VAL A 123 -7.43 4.85 14.47
C VAL A 123 -6.67 5.91 13.67
N GLN A 124 -5.39 6.14 13.97
CA GLN A 124 -4.56 7.07 13.19
C GLN A 124 -4.37 6.59 11.74
N ILE A 125 -4.14 5.28 11.53
CA ILE A 125 -4.01 4.72 10.18
C ILE A 125 -5.32 4.86 9.40
N THR A 126 -6.45 4.51 10.00
CA THR A 126 -7.76 4.65 9.35
C THR A 126 -8.10 6.11 9.06
N ALA A 127 -7.70 7.04 9.93
CA ALA A 127 -7.82 8.47 9.66
C ALA A 127 -6.96 8.90 8.46
N ALA A 128 -5.72 8.40 8.35
CA ALA A 128 -4.87 8.66 7.18
C ALA A 128 -5.48 8.10 5.89
N MET A 129 -6.01 6.86 5.92
CA MET A 129 -6.74 6.29 4.78
C MET A 129 -7.94 7.17 4.37
N ARG A 130 -8.73 7.65 5.34
CA ARG A 130 -9.85 8.55 5.07
C ARG A 130 -9.39 9.88 4.45
N ALA A 131 -8.26 10.43 4.89
CA ALA A 131 -7.69 11.66 4.37
C ALA A 131 -7.24 11.56 2.89
N GLU A 132 -6.96 10.35 2.40
CA GLU A 132 -6.60 10.09 1.00
C GLU A 132 -7.81 9.93 0.06
N LEU A 133 -9.03 9.70 0.58
CA LEU A 133 -10.23 9.55 -0.26
C LEU A 133 -10.54 10.76 -1.16
N PRO A 134 -10.38 12.02 -0.71
CA PRO A 134 -10.53 13.19 -1.58
C PRO A 134 -9.61 13.15 -2.81
N ALA A 135 -8.38 12.63 -2.67
CA ALA A 135 -7.46 12.48 -3.81
C ALA A 135 -7.97 11.44 -4.81
N ALA A 136 -8.49 10.30 -4.33
CA ALA A 136 -9.13 9.28 -5.17
C ALA A 136 -10.39 9.83 -5.89
N ARG A 137 -11.22 10.60 -5.19
CA ARG A 137 -12.39 11.30 -5.79
C ARG A 137 -11.95 12.29 -6.88
N SER A 138 -10.91 13.08 -6.60
CA SER A 138 -10.36 14.03 -7.57
C SER A 138 -9.84 13.33 -8.83
N LEU A 139 -9.18 12.18 -8.67
CA LEU A 139 -8.74 11.34 -9.79
C LEU A 139 -9.91 10.79 -10.61
N ALA A 140 -10.96 10.30 -9.95
CA ALA A 140 -12.16 9.80 -10.61
C ALA A 140 -12.87 10.92 -11.40
N GLU A 141 -13.08 12.08 -10.80
CA GLU A 141 -13.68 13.25 -11.46
C GLU A 141 -12.82 13.77 -12.62
N THR A 142 -11.50 13.76 -12.45
CA THR A 142 -10.58 14.09 -13.55
C THR A 142 -10.67 13.07 -14.69
N GLY A 143 -10.77 11.78 -14.36
CA GLY A 143 -11.01 10.71 -15.33
C GLY A 143 -12.31 10.90 -16.11
N LYS A 144 -13.41 11.23 -15.41
CA LYS A 144 -14.72 11.53 -16.01
C LYS A 144 -14.66 12.73 -16.97
N ARG A 145 -13.91 13.78 -16.63
CA ARG A 145 -13.73 14.98 -17.48
C ARG A 145 -12.86 14.72 -18.71
N LEU A 146 -11.78 13.95 -18.55
CA LEU A 146 -10.83 13.67 -19.64
C LEU A 146 -11.34 12.61 -20.62
N TYR A 147 -12.14 11.66 -20.14
CA TYR A 147 -12.64 10.54 -20.91
C TYR A 147 -14.16 10.52 -20.83
N PRO A 148 -14.84 11.31 -21.69
CA PRO A 148 -16.29 11.26 -21.79
C PRO A 148 -16.76 9.85 -22.20
N SER A 149 -18.02 9.56 -21.89
CA SER A 149 -18.65 8.22 -21.93
C SER A 149 -18.70 7.53 -23.31
N ASN A 150 -18.11 8.12 -24.34
CA ASN A 150 -17.97 7.57 -25.68
C ASN A 150 -16.52 7.14 -25.99
N THR A 151 -15.63 7.14 -25.00
CA THR A 151 -14.22 6.78 -25.20
C THR A 151 -14.07 5.26 -25.20
N PRO A 152 -13.74 4.62 -26.35
CA PRO A 152 -13.53 3.18 -26.37
C PRO A 152 -12.33 2.83 -25.48
N SER A 153 -12.60 2.04 -24.45
CA SER A 153 -11.64 1.56 -23.44
C SER A 153 -11.05 2.65 -22.52
N ILE A 154 -11.73 2.89 -21.41
CA ILE A 154 -11.18 3.61 -20.24
C ILE A 154 -10.22 2.76 -19.41
N THR A 155 -10.32 1.42 -19.49
CA THR A 155 -9.59 0.48 -18.61
C THR A 155 -8.08 0.43 -18.85
N THR A 156 -7.63 0.87 -20.03
CA THR A 156 -6.21 0.94 -20.40
C THR A 156 -5.61 2.32 -20.11
N ARG A 157 -6.41 3.29 -19.65
CA ARG A 157 -5.97 4.67 -19.46
C ARG A 157 -5.15 4.80 -18.18
N PRO A 158 -4.10 5.64 -18.17
CA PRO A 158 -3.21 5.78 -17.01
C PRO A 158 -3.95 6.26 -15.77
N VAL A 159 -4.92 7.17 -15.92
CA VAL A 159 -5.75 7.68 -14.79
C VAL A 159 -6.59 6.55 -14.19
N TYR A 160 -7.17 5.69 -15.03
CA TYR A 160 -7.97 4.55 -14.57
C TYR A 160 -7.09 3.52 -13.84
N LEU A 161 -5.93 3.19 -14.42
CA LEU A 161 -4.98 2.27 -13.80
C LEU A 161 -4.45 2.79 -12.46
N ARG A 162 -4.23 4.11 -12.35
CA ARG A 162 -3.82 4.74 -11.09
C ARG A 162 -4.91 4.65 -10.02
N LEU A 163 -6.16 4.94 -10.38
CA LEU A 163 -7.28 4.81 -9.45
C LEU A 163 -7.51 3.34 -9.04
N LYS A 164 -7.38 2.41 -9.98
CA LYS A 164 -7.45 0.96 -9.70
C LYS A 164 -6.34 0.52 -8.73
N ALA A 165 -5.11 0.99 -8.94
CA ALA A 165 -4.01 0.70 -8.02
C ALA A 165 -4.26 1.28 -6.63
N ALA A 166 -4.83 2.49 -6.53
CA ALA A 166 -5.22 3.06 -5.24
C ALA A 166 -6.30 2.21 -4.55
N ALA A 167 -7.32 1.75 -5.28
CA ALA A 167 -8.35 0.85 -4.73
C ALA A 167 -7.75 -0.45 -4.17
N GLU A 168 -6.79 -1.05 -4.88
CA GLU A 168 -6.06 -2.24 -4.42
C GLU A 168 -5.24 -1.96 -3.15
N GLN A 169 -4.62 -0.79 -3.03
CA GLN A 169 -3.87 -0.36 -1.84
C GLN A 169 -4.80 -0.16 -0.63
N PHE A 170 -5.95 0.49 -0.80
CA PHE A 170 -6.96 0.62 0.26
C PHE A 170 -7.43 -0.76 0.77
N ALA A 171 -7.69 -1.70 -0.15
CA ALA A 171 -8.08 -3.06 0.20
C ALA A 171 -6.94 -3.87 0.86
N ALA A 172 -5.68 -3.59 0.55
CA ALA A 172 -4.54 -4.21 1.24
C ALA A 172 -4.38 -3.66 2.66
N ALA A 173 -4.49 -2.34 2.83
CA ALA A 173 -4.43 -1.70 4.14
C ALA A 173 -5.55 -2.17 5.07
N GLU A 174 -6.80 -2.26 4.56
CA GLU A 174 -7.92 -2.77 5.35
C GLU A 174 -7.72 -4.22 5.81
N ARG A 175 -7.25 -5.12 4.92
CA ARG A 175 -6.92 -6.50 5.32
C ARG A 175 -5.88 -6.54 6.43
N ARG A 176 -4.83 -5.70 6.33
CA ARG A 176 -3.79 -5.65 7.36
C ARG A 176 -4.31 -5.12 8.69
N ILE A 177 -5.18 -4.13 8.67
CA ILE A 177 -5.87 -3.63 9.87
C ILE A 177 -6.73 -4.73 10.48
N ALA A 178 -7.48 -5.49 9.66
CA ALA A 178 -8.30 -6.59 10.12
C ALA A 178 -7.47 -7.73 10.73
N GLU A 179 -6.32 -8.07 10.14
CA GLU A 179 -5.36 -9.04 10.70
C GLU A 179 -4.88 -8.59 12.08
N VAL A 180 -4.35 -7.37 12.19
CA VAL A 180 -3.84 -6.83 13.47
C VAL A 180 -4.95 -6.73 14.51
N ALA A 181 -6.16 -6.30 14.12
CA ALA A 181 -7.31 -6.26 15.01
C ALA A 181 -7.70 -7.66 15.50
N GLY A 182 -7.65 -8.67 14.63
CA GLY A 182 -7.87 -10.06 15.00
C GLY A 182 -6.84 -10.57 16.01
N ASP A 183 -5.56 -10.24 15.80
CA ASP A 183 -4.48 -10.59 16.72
C ASP A 183 -4.66 -9.93 18.09
N LEU A 184 -5.06 -8.65 18.13
CA LEU A 184 -5.35 -7.93 19.38
C LEU A 184 -6.52 -8.54 20.15
N VAL A 185 -7.55 -9.01 19.46
CA VAL A 185 -8.69 -9.70 20.09
C VAL A 185 -8.27 -11.08 20.61
N ALA A 186 -7.44 -11.80 19.87
CA ALA A 186 -6.94 -13.12 20.28
C ALA A 186 -5.93 -13.02 21.44
N GLN A 187 -5.13 -11.95 21.49
CA GLN A 187 -4.06 -11.73 22.47
C GLN A 187 -4.13 -10.30 23.06
N PRO A 188 -5.10 -10.02 23.94
CA PRO A 188 -5.30 -8.68 24.50
C PRO A 188 -4.14 -8.22 25.41
N ASP A 189 -3.27 -9.14 25.85
CA ASP A 189 -2.13 -8.84 26.74
C ASP A 189 -1.03 -7.99 26.07
N LEU A 190 -1.02 -7.85 24.73
CA LEU A 190 -0.10 -6.93 24.04
C LEU A 190 -0.31 -5.48 24.46
N GLY A 191 -1.54 -5.07 24.81
CA GLY A 191 -1.80 -3.75 25.38
C GLY A 191 -1.23 -3.59 26.79
N ARG A 192 -1.18 -4.68 27.57
CA ARG A 192 -0.64 -4.68 28.93
C ARG A 192 0.88 -4.54 28.95
N VAL A 193 1.57 -5.06 27.94
CA VAL A 193 3.02 -4.86 27.75
C VAL A 193 3.34 -3.38 27.50
N ASP A 194 2.51 -2.68 26.72
CA ASP A 194 2.68 -1.25 26.44
C ASP A 194 2.36 -0.37 27.66
N ASP A 195 1.33 -0.73 28.45
CA ASP A 195 1.06 -0.08 29.74
C ASP A 195 2.20 -0.31 30.75
N GLN A 196 2.82 -1.49 30.74
CA GLN A 196 4.02 -1.77 31.53
C GLN A 196 5.24 -0.97 31.05
N LEU A 197 5.42 -0.81 29.73
CA LEU A 197 6.46 0.07 29.17
C LEU A 197 6.23 1.53 29.53
N ARG A 198 4.98 2.00 29.48
CA ARG A 198 4.61 3.37 29.86
C ARG A 198 4.79 3.63 31.36
N LEU A 199 4.50 2.63 32.20
CA LEU A 199 4.80 2.67 33.63
C LEU A 199 6.31 2.62 33.90
N LEU A 200 7.09 1.88 33.11
CA LEU A 200 8.54 1.87 33.19
C LEU A 200 9.13 3.23 32.79
N GLU A 201 8.64 3.88 31.73
CA GLU A 201 9.03 5.24 31.33
C GLU A 201 8.68 6.30 32.40
N GLN A 202 7.55 6.13 33.10
CA GLN A 202 7.17 7.03 34.20
C GLN A 202 7.98 6.79 35.49
N ASN A 203 8.41 5.55 35.75
CA ASN A 203 9.21 5.19 36.91
C ASN A 203 10.73 5.29 36.67
N LEU A 204 11.17 5.57 35.45
CA LEU A 204 12.57 5.80 35.09
C LEU A 204 12.83 7.27 34.67
N PRO A 205 12.51 8.28 35.50
CA PRO A 205 12.81 9.68 35.19
C PRO A 205 14.33 9.95 35.06
N HIS A 206 15.19 9.02 35.50
CA HIS A 206 16.65 9.13 35.46
C HIS A 206 17.31 8.49 34.23
N LEU A 207 16.57 7.80 33.33
CA LEU A 207 17.12 7.31 32.06
C LEU A 207 16.95 8.29 30.89
N ARG A 208 16.19 9.38 31.09
CA ARG A 208 16.38 10.59 30.30
C ARG A 208 17.70 11.18 30.79
N SER A 209 18.81 10.75 30.21
CA SER A 209 20.11 11.39 30.47
C SER A 209 19.92 12.90 30.33
N PRO A 210 20.05 13.68 31.41
CA PRO A 210 20.31 15.08 31.24
C PRO A 210 21.77 15.21 30.78
N GLU A 211 21.99 16.09 29.80
CA GLU A 211 23.31 16.60 29.38
C GLU A 211 24.10 15.67 28.44
N ALA A 212 24.70 16.15 27.35
CA ALA A 212 25.11 17.51 26.98
C ALA A 212 25.02 17.74 25.46
#